data_AF-A0A815JQN3-F1
#
_entry.id   AF-A0A815JQN3-F1
#
_cell.length_a   1.000
_cell.length_b   1.000
_cell.length_c   1.000
_cell.angle_alpha   90.00
_cell.angle_beta   90.00
_cell.angle_gamma   90.00
#
_symmetry.space_group_name_H-M   'P 1'
#
loop_
_entity.id
_entity.type
_entity.pdbx_description
1 polymer ?
#
loop_
_entity_poly.entity_id
_entity_poly.type
_entity_poly.pdbx_seq_one_letter_code
_entity_poly.pdbx_strand_id
1 'polypeptide(L)'
;MTKQIPQPPTKYWIGNVYELEPGNLLKSFERLKNLYGDIFRLTIFDKNFIVVSSNELVNFVCDESKFDKIVTLAIEELRNVAHDGLFTAHTNEPNWKLAHNILMPAFGPQAIRGMFPSMMDICSQLILRWERFAGEEIDVCDNFTRLTLDTIALCSFNYRFNNFYKDTMHRFVEAMVNTLVESGKRFQRFSIQNALMIRTTRQYYADTAYVYHLCDEIIKERHEHPIDVNDLLNRMINGKDPETGYQLSDENIRYQIFTFLVAGHETTSGLLSFTTYYLLKNPHALQKAREEADQYNEITVDTLSKLKYIDAVLKETLRLQPTAPFFTVQTKVGDIMLPGGYKTHPGETIFVFLHQLHRDPKIWDRPEEFLPERMLNGGFEKLPPNSWKPFGNGQRACIGRSFAWQESLLTIALILKHFHIEFVDPSYDLRIKQTLTIKPEGLKIRVRPRQRMEILLNPNIKRTEKIEEKNVHEINKENLQSMLILFGSNSGSCQSFAEALASEVLLYDYNATVATLDSSIGHLPNDRPIIIITASYEGKPCENAKQFVAYLETKPKLEINYAVFGAGHHDWVDTYQKIPTYIDEMIGQAGGKRKMLNNL
;
A
#
# COMPACT_ATOMS: atom_id res chain seq x y z
N MET A 1 38.36 10.65 2.77
CA MET A 1 38.74 9.56 3.69
C MET A 1 37.48 8.82 4.10
N THR A 2 37.49 7.49 4.10
CA THR A 2 36.37 6.66 4.56
C THR A 2 36.19 6.83 6.06
N LYS A 3 34.98 7.19 6.50
CA LYS A 3 34.61 7.28 7.91
C LYS A 3 34.09 5.94 8.40
N GLN A 4 34.45 5.56 9.61
CA GLN A 4 33.82 4.44 10.30
C GLN A 4 32.38 4.82 10.68
N ILE A 5 31.44 3.89 10.48
CA ILE A 5 30.06 4.08 10.93
C ILE A 5 30.06 4.11 12.47
N PRO A 6 29.47 5.14 13.11
CA PRO A 6 29.36 5.22 14.56
C PRO A 6 28.67 3.98 15.12
N GLN A 7 29.13 3.47 16.27
CA GLN A 7 28.57 2.28 16.89
C GLN A 7 28.60 2.43 18.42
N PRO A 8 27.52 2.08 19.13
CA PRO A 8 27.57 1.97 20.58
C PRO A 8 28.59 0.91 21.02
N PRO A 9 29.27 1.08 22.16
CA PRO A 9 30.20 0.08 22.66
C PRO A 9 29.56 -1.32 22.68
N THR A 10 30.26 -2.35 22.22
CA THR A 10 29.72 -3.72 22.27
C THR A 10 30.07 -4.37 23.61
N LYS A 11 29.18 -5.22 24.14
CA LYS A 11 29.42 -5.99 25.37
C LYS A 11 29.48 -7.48 25.09
N TYR A 12 30.63 -8.08 25.40
CA TYR A 12 30.88 -9.52 25.30
C TYR A 12 30.41 -10.09 23.94
N TRP A 13 29.75 -11.26 23.96
CA TRP A 13 29.23 -11.94 22.78
C TRP A 13 27.80 -11.53 22.39
N ILE A 14 27.14 -10.67 23.20
CA ILE A 14 25.77 -10.21 22.95
C ILE A 14 25.71 -8.88 22.16
N GLY A 15 26.85 -8.25 21.91
CA GLY A 15 26.93 -7.02 21.11
C GLY A 15 26.22 -5.84 21.79
N ASN A 16 25.27 -5.23 21.09
CA ASN A 16 24.47 -4.06 21.48
C ASN A 16 23.04 -4.43 21.91
N VAL A 17 22.73 -5.71 22.17
CA VAL A 17 21.38 -6.14 22.60
C VAL A 17 20.86 -5.33 23.80
N TYR A 18 21.75 -4.98 24.73
CA TYR A 18 21.40 -4.22 25.94
C TYR A 18 21.01 -2.76 25.66
N GLU A 19 21.28 -2.23 24.45
CA GLU A 19 20.82 -0.90 24.03
C GLU A 19 19.35 -0.91 23.58
N LEU A 20 18.76 -2.10 23.39
CA LEU A 20 17.43 -2.29 22.87
C LEU A 20 16.48 -2.77 23.97
N GLU A 21 15.51 -1.93 24.33
CA GLU A 21 14.48 -2.30 25.29
C GLU A 21 13.38 -3.14 24.61
N PRO A 22 13.12 -4.38 25.09
CA PRO A 22 12.04 -5.21 24.57
C PRO A 22 10.69 -4.51 24.67
N GLY A 23 9.92 -4.50 23.57
CA GLY A 23 8.62 -3.83 23.51
C GLY A 23 8.66 -2.30 23.34
N ASN A 24 9.85 -1.70 23.34
CA ASN A 24 10.05 -0.26 23.21
C ASN A 24 11.25 0.07 22.29
N LEU A 25 11.31 -0.63 21.15
CA LEU A 25 12.41 -0.48 20.20
C LEU A 25 12.42 0.94 19.61
N LEU A 26 11.26 1.52 19.28
CA LEU A 26 11.20 2.89 18.73
C LEU A 26 11.99 3.91 19.56
N LYS A 27 11.74 3.98 20.88
CA LYS A 27 12.46 4.88 21.78
C LYS A 27 13.94 4.52 21.90
N SER A 28 14.27 3.22 21.84
CA SER A 28 15.66 2.75 21.83
C SER A 28 16.41 3.27 20.60
N PHE A 29 15.85 3.12 19.39
CA PHE A 29 16.45 3.61 18.15
C PHE A 29 16.49 5.15 18.08
N GLU A 30 15.47 5.84 18.60
CA GLU A 30 15.47 7.30 18.72
C GLU A 30 16.60 7.80 19.63
N ARG A 31 16.75 7.22 20.83
CA ARG A 31 17.86 7.53 21.73
C ARG A 31 19.21 7.32 21.06
N LEU A 32 19.38 6.21 20.34
CA LEU A 32 20.61 5.90 19.63
C LEU A 32 20.88 6.89 18.48
N LYS A 33 19.86 7.27 17.71
CA LYS A 33 19.98 8.31 16.69
C LYS A 33 20.42 9.65 17.30
N ASN A 34 19.88 10.03 18.46
CA ASN A 34 20.26 11.26 19.14
C ASN A 34 21.72 11.25 19.64
N LEU A 35 22.28 10.07 19.95
CA LEU A 35 23.65 9.92 20.41
C LEU A 35 24.68 9.78 19.27
N TYR A 36 24.32 9.06 18.19
CA TYR A 36 25.26 8.64 17.15
C TYR A 36 25.00 9.31 15.78
N GLY A 37 23.90 10.05 15.65
CA GLY A 37 23.49 10.72 14.42
C GLY A 37 22.61 9.86 13.53
N ASP A 38 22.42 10.32 12.29
CA ASP A 38 21.45 9.73 11.34
C ASP A 38 21.88 8.36 10.77
N ILE A 39 23.11 7.92 11.06
CA ILE A 39 23.66 6.61 10.71
C ILE A 39 24.44 6.02 11.88
N PHE A 40 24.11 4.78 12.24
CA PHE A 40 24.86 4.04 13.25
C PHE A 40 24.78 2.54 13.01
N ARG A 41 25.74 1.79 13.56
CA ARG A 41 25.81 0.33 13.49
C ARG A 41 25.38 -0.27 14.82
N LEU A 42 24.65 -1.37 14.73
CA LEU A 42 24.35 -2.26 15.84
C LEU A 42 24.82 -3.68 15.51
N THR A 43 25.42 -4.33 16.49
CA THR A 43 25.75 -5.75 16.44
C THR A 43 24.81 -6.46 17.41
N ILE A 44 23.99 -7.40 16.95
CA ILE A 44 23.18 -8.27 17.80
C ILE A 44 23.71 -9.69 17.59
N PHE A 45 24.37 -10.23 18.61
CA PHE A 45 25.13 -11.48 18.51
C PHE A 45 26.18 -11.43 17.39
N ASP A 46 26.07 -12.31 16.40
CA ASP A 46 26.92 -12.42 15.22
C ASP A 46 26.46 -11.53 14.06
N LYS A 47 25.29 -10.90 14.15
CA LYS A 47 24.69 -10.14 13.07
C LYS A 47 24.94 -8.65 13.22
N ASN A 48 25.40 -8.01 12.15
CA ASN A 48 25.63 -6.57 12.08
C ASN A 48 24.57 -5.90 11.22
N PHE A 49 24.08 -4.77 11.69
CA PHE A 49 23.06 -3.99 11.02
C PHE A 49 23.44 -2.51 11.05
N ILE A 50 23.18 -1.82 9.96
CA ILE A 50 23.30 -0.36 9.88
C ILE A 50 21.89 0.21 9.98
N VAL A 51 21.72 1.29 10.73
CA VAL A 51 20.46 2.04 10.79
C VAL A 51 20.69 3.37 10.08
N VAL A 52 19.75 3.76 9.22
CA VAL A 52 19.75 5.07 8.56
C VAL A 52 18.42 5.77 8.77
N SER A 53 18.45 7.10 8.90
CA SER A 53 17.25 7.88 9.19
C SER A 53 17.15 9.26 8.52
N SER A 54 18.21 9.82 7.93
CA SER A 54 18.09 11.08 7.18
C SER A 54 17.57 10.86 5.76
N ASN A 55 16.93 11.89 5.18
CA ASN A 55 16.46 11.81 3.79
C ASN A 55 17.60 11.50 2.81
N GLU A 56 18.77 12.12 2.98
CA GLU A 56 19.93 11.91 2.10
C GLU A 56 20.37 10.43 2.07
N LEU A 57 20.49 9.80 3.23
CA LEU A 57 20.88 8.39 3.34
C LEU A 57 19.76 7.47 2.85
N VAL A 58 18.52 7.73 3.24
CA VAL A 58 17.36 6.91 2.83
C VAL A 58 17.17 6.96 1.32
N ASN A 59 17.23 8.15 0.72
CA ASN A 59 17.15 8.32 -0.72
C ASN A 59 18.21 7.50 -1.46
N PHE A 60 19.44 7.46 -0.93
CA PHE A 60 20.52 6.68 -1.51
C PHE A 60 20.30 5.16 -1.38
N VAL A 61 19.85 4.66 -0.23
CA VAL A 61 19.63 3.21 -0.02
C VAL A 61 18.35 2.68 -0.67
N CYS A 62 17.48 3.56 -1.17
CA CYS A 62 16.30 3.20 -1.96
C CYS A 62 16.60 2.89 -3.43
N ASP A 63 17.85 2.99 -3.88
CA ASP A 63 18.27 2.63 -5.24
C ASP A 63 18.35 1.10 -5.42
N GLU A 64 17.37 0.52 -6.10
CA GLU A 64 17.22 -0.93 -6.31
C GLU A 64 18.35 -1.57 -7.16
N SER A 65 19.14 -0.75 -7.86
CA SER A 65 20.33 -1.24 -8.56
C SER A 65 21.44 -1.64 -7.57
N LYS A 66 21.48 -1.00 -6.40
CA LYS A 66 22.51 -1.15 -5.37
C LYS A 66 22.03 -1.94 -4.16
N PHE A 67 20.75 -1.81 -3.82
CA PHE A 67 20.14 -2.38 -2.62
C PHE A 67 18.91 -3.20 -2.98
N ASP A 68 18.59 -4.23 -2.20
CA ASP A 68 17.38 -5.03 -2.36
C ASP A 68 16.77 -5.35 -1.00
N LYS A 69 15.48 -5.66 -0.93
CA LYS A 69 14.84 -6.10 0.32
C LYS A 69 15.51 -7.37 0.83
N ILE A 70 15.75 -7.40 2.14
CA ILE A 70 16.17 -8.60 2.85
C ILE A 70 15.12 -9.02 3.88
N VAL A 71 14.86 -10.32 3.94
CA VAL A 71 14.05 -10.97 4.97
C VAL A 71 15.00 -11.32 6.12
N THR A 72 14.75 -10.75 7.30
CA THR A 72 15.62 -10.92 8.46
C THR A 72 14.85 -10.64 9.75
N LEU A 73 15.43 -11.03 10.88
CA LEU A 73 14.90 -10.79 12.23
C LEU A 73 13.43 -11.22 12.39
N ALA A 74 12.55 -10.31 12.81
CA ALA A 74 11.13 -10.61 13.01
C ALA A 74 10.42 -11.09 11.73
N ILE A 75 10.85 -10.67 10.55
CA ILE A 75 10.25 -11.12 9.27
C ILE A 75 10.71 -12.55 8.95
N GLU A 76 11.93 -12.93 9.33
CA GLU A 76 12.41 -14.31 9.23
C GLU A 76 11.59 -15.25 10.13
N GLU A 77 11.27 -14.83 11.35
CA GLU A 77 10.40 -15.60 12.24
C GLU A 77 8.96 -15.70 11.70
N LEU A 78 8.46 -14.68 10.99
CA LEU A 78 7.18 -14.73 10.32
C LEU A 78 7.20 -15.64 9.09
N ARG A 79 8.34 -15.75 8.40
CA ARG A 79 8.54 -16.66 7.26
C ARG A 79 8.32 -18.12 7.64
N ASN A 80 8.49 -18.50 8.91
CA ASN A 80 8.14 -19.83 9.40
C ASN A 80 6.64 -20.20 9.23
N VAL A 81 5.77 -19.22 8.96
CA VAL A 81 4.33 -19.41 8.70
C VAL A 81 3.91 -18.86 7.34
N ALA A 82 4.42 -17.69 6.97
CA ALA A 82 4.08 -17.08 5.68
C ALA A 82 4.91 -17.63 4.51
N HIS A 83 5.96 -18.41 4.77
CA HIS A 83 6.88 -18.98 3.78
C HIS A 83 7.23 -17.98 2.66
N ASP A 84 7.04 -18.34 1.40
CA ASP A 84 7.31 -17.52 0.23
C ASP A 84 6.08 -16.72 -0.25
N GLY A 85 5.20 -16.35 0.70
CA GLY A 85 4.21 -15.29 0.53
C GLY A 85 4.88 -13.95 0.21
N LEU A 86 4.17 -13.03 -0.46
CA LEU A 86 4.74 -11.78 -0.99
C LEU A 86 5.55 -10.95 0.02
N PHE A 87 5.10 -10.95 1.29
CA PHE A 87 5.73 -10.20 2.36
C PHE A 87 7.02 -10.84 2.89
N THR A 88 7.12 -12.16 2.90
CA THR A 88 8.25 -12.91 3.50
C THR A 88 9.14 -13.61 2.48
N ALA A 89 8.81 -13.55 1.19
CA ALA A 89 9.67 -14.02 0.10
C ALA A 89 10.89 -13.10 -0.14
N HIS A 90 12.03 -13.68 -0.46
CA HIS A 90 13.16 -12.98 -1.05
C HIS A 90 12.85 -12.58 -2.50
N THR A 91 13.44 -11.49 -2.98
CA THR A 91 13.16 -10.97 -4.34
C THR A 91 13.57 -11.94 -5.44
N ASN A 92 14.57 -12.78 -5.19
CA ASN A 92 15.07 -13.78 -6.14
C ASN A 92 14.30 -15.10 -6.11
N GLU A 93 13.31 -15.27 -5.23
CA GLU A 93 12.46 -16.47 -5.22
C GLU A 93 11.45 -16.41 -6.37
N PRO A 94 11.30 -17.48 -7.17
CA PRO A 94 10.36 -17.52 -8.30
C PRO A 94 8.92 -17.18 -7.88
N ASN A 95 8.49 -17.69 -6.73
CA ASN A 95 7.13 -17.47 -6.21
C ASN A 95 6.86 -16.00 -5.86
N TRP A 96 7.88 -15.22 -5.50
CA TRP A 96 7.69 -13.78 -5.28
C TRP A 96 7.28 -13.07 -6.59
N LYS A 97 8.05 -13.29 -7.66
CA LYS A 97 7.80 -12.65 -8.96
C LYS A 97 6.50 -13.15 -9.58
N LEU A 98 6.24 -14.46 -9.50
CA LEU A 98 5.01 -15.10 -9.95
C LEU A 98 3.77 -14.51 -9.25
N ALA A 99 3.75 -14.49 -7.91
CA ALA A 99 2.66 -13.91 -7.15
C ALA A 99 2.52 -12.40 -7.39
N HIS A 100 3.62 -11.67 -7.49
CA HIS A 100 3.60 -10.23 -7.76
C HIS A 100 2.92 -9.95 -9.11
N ASN A 101 3.36 -10.60 -10.18
CA ASN A 101 2.79 -10.40 -11.51
C ASN A 101 1.29 -10.75 -11.57
N ILE A 102 0.88 -11.85 -10.93
CA ILE A 102 -0.52 -12.29 -10.90
C ILE A 102 -1.41 -11.33 -10.08
N LEU A 103 -0.89 -10.78 -8.98
CA LEU A 103 -1.69 -10.05 -8.00
C LEU A 103 -1.68 -8.54 -8.17
N MET A 104 -0.66 -7.96 -8.80
CA MET A 104 -0.60 -6.50 -9.06
C MET A 104 -1.87 -5.93 -9.71
N PRO A 105 -2.52 -6.58 -10.71
CA PRO A 105 -3.77 -6.08 -11.27
C PRO A 105 -4.93 -6.01 -10.28
N ALA A 106 -4.95 -6.88 -9.27
CA ALA A 106 -5.99 -6.90 -8.22
C ALA A 106 -5.96 -5.65 -7.33
N PHE A 107 -4.80 -5.01 -7.23
CA PHE A 107 -4.59 -3.78 -6.46
C PHE A 107 -4.53 -2.54 -7.36
N GLY A 108 -4.90 -2.68 -8.64
CA GLY A 108 -5.06 -1.59 -9.57
C GLY A 108 -6.23 -0.65 -9.20
N PRO A 109 -6.18 0.64 -9.59
CA PRO A 109 -7.21 1.63 -9.27
C PRO A 109 -8.65 1.16 -9.51
N GLN A 110 -8.91 0.49 -10.63
CA GLN A 110 -10.27 0.03 -10.98
C GLN A 110 -10.74 -1.13 -10.09
N ALA A 111 -9.85 -2.09 -9.81
CA ALA A 111 -10.15 -3.21 -8.92
C ALA A 111 -10.44 -2.72 -7.49
N ILE A 112 -9.62 -1.79 -6.98
CA ILE A 112 -9.83 -1.17 -5.66
C ILE A 112 -11.14 -0.38 -5.61
N ARG A 113 -11.46 0.42 -6.63
CA ARG A 113 -12.76 1.10 -6.72
C ARG A 113 -13.92 0.10 -6.70
N GLY A 114 -13.76 -1.06 -7.35
CA GLY A 114 -14.73 -2.16 -7.33
C GLY A 114 -14.93 -2.82 -5.97
N MET A 115 -13.97 -2.71 -5.04
CA MET A 115 -14.09 -3.23 -3.67
C MET A 115 -14.88 -2.29 -2.74
N PHE A 116 -15.21 -1.08 -3.19
CA PHE A 116 -15.92 -0.08 -2.39
C PHE A 116 -17.22 -0.59 -1.74
N PRO A 117 -18.12 -1.33 -2.43
CA PRO A 117 -19.35 -1.83 -1.82
C PRO A 117 -19.09 -2.76 -0.62
N SER A 118 -18.10 -3.66 -0.73
CA SER A 118 -17.70 -4.55 0.37
C SER A 118 -17.05 -3.79 1.53
N MET A 119 -16.22 -2.78 1.24
CA MET A 119 -15.67 -1.91 2.28
C MET A 119 -16.79 -1.12 2.99
N MET A 120 -17.77 -0.59 2.25
CA MET A 120 -18.90 0.14 2.79
C MET A 120 -19.79 -0.74 3.67
N ASP A 121 -20.00 -2.01 3.32
CA ASP A 121 -20.72 -2.97 4.15
C ASP A 121 -20.09 -3.08 5.55
N ILE A 122 -18.80 -3.43 5.61
CA ILE A 122 -18.12 -3.61 6.90
C ILE A 122 -18.01 -2.28 7.66
N CYS A 123 -17.73 -1.17 6.97
CA CYS A 123 -17.75 0.17 7.60
C CYS A 123 -19.12 0.50 8.20
N SER A 124 -20.21 0.19 7.50
CA SER A 124 -21.57 0.42 7.99
C SER A 124 -21.86 -0.38 9.25
N GLN A 125 -21.35 -1.61 9.36
CA GLN A 125 -21.44 -2.40 10.59
C GLN A 125 -20.70 -1.76 11.76
N LEU A 126 -19.51 -1.18 11.52
CA LEU A 126 -18.78 -0.42 12.54
C LEU A 126 -19.61 0.80 13.01
N ILE A 127 -20.15 1.59 12.07
CA ILE A 127 -20.97 2.76 12.39
C ILE A 127 -22.21 2.34 13.21
N LEU A 128 -22.94 1.30 12.77
CA LEU A 128 -24.10 0.79 13.50
C LEU A 128 -23.73 0.27 14.90
N ARG A 129 -22.56 -0.36 15.05
CA ARG A 129 -22.06 -0.79 16.36
C ARG A 129 -21.80 0.42 17.25
N TRP A 130 -21.08 1.42 16.76
CA TRP A 130 -20.76 2.63 17.52
C TRP A 130 -22.01 3.44 17.92
N GLU A 131 -23.04 3.45 17.07
CA GLU A 131 -24.34 4.06 17.40
C GLU A 131 -25.05 3.30 18.53
N ARG A 132 -25.05 1.97 18.51
CA ARG A 132 -25.66 1.14 19.57
C ARG A 132 -24.96 1.30 20.92
N PHE A 133 -23.65 1.45 20.91
CA PHE A 133 -22.82 1.66 22.11
C PHE A 133 -22.50 3.14 22.35
N ALA A 134 -23.28 4.06 21.77
CA ALA A 134 -23.09 5.49 21.98
C ALA A 134 -23.17 5.84 23.48
N GLY A 135 -22.22 6.64 23.95
CA GLY A 135 -22.09 6.97 25.38
C GLY A 135 -21.19 6.02 26.20
N GLU A 136 -20.95 4.81 25.71
CA GLU A 136 -20.06 3.83 26.35
C GLU A 136 -18.58 4.05 25.97
N GLU A 137 -17.68 3.32 26.65
CA GLU A 137 -16.26 3.29 26.30
C GLU A 137 -16.03 2.39 25.07
N ILE A 138 -15.43 2.95 24.03
CA ILE A 138 -15.06 2.22 22.83
C ILE A 138 -13.54 2.10 22.79
N ASP A 139 -13.03 0.86 22.79
CA ASP A 139 -11.63 0.57 22.45
C ASP A 139 -11.42 0.76 20.96
N VAL A 140 -10.71 1.83 20.59
CA VAL A 140 -10.51 2.23 19.20
C VAL A 140 -9.71 1.18 18.43
N CYS A 141 -8.65 0.68 19.04
CA CYS A 141 -7.74 -0.27 18.41
C CYS A 141 -8.42 -1.61 18.16
N ASP A 142 -9.20 -2.12 19.12
CA ASP A 142 -9.98 -3.36 18.95
C ASP A 142 -11.00 -3.23 17.81
N ASN A 143 -11.78 -2.15 17.80
CA ASN A 143 -12.83 -1.96 16.79
C ASN A 143 -12.27 -1.80 15.38
N PHE A 144 -11.16 -1.07 15.19
CA PHE A 144 -10.50 -0.99 13.89
C PHE A 144 -9.78 -2.28 13.48
N THR A 145 -9.33 -3.09 14.45
CA THR A 145 -8.81 -4.44 14.15
C THR A 145 -9.92 -5.33 13.61
N ARG A 146 -11.13 -5.27 14.21
CA ARG A 146 -12.31 -6.01 13.72
C ARG A 146 -12.72 -5.56 12.32
N LEU A 147 -12.79 -4.25 12.09
CA LEU A 147 -13.09 -3.66 10.78
C LEU A 147 -12.14 -4.20 9.71
N THR A 148 -10.85 -3.96 9.88
CA THR A 148 -9.85 -4.23 8.83
C THR A 148 -9.71 -5.72 8.50
N LEU A 149 -9.87 -6.60 9.50
CA LEU A 149 -9.91 -8.05 9.27
C LEU A 149 -11.14 -8.49 8.47
N ASP A 150 -12.33 -7.99 8.82
CA ASP A 150 -13.55 -8.35 8.09
C ASP A 150 -13.52 -7.75 6.67
N THR A 151 -12.99 -6.53 6.50
CA THR A 151 -12.86 -5.87 5.20
C THR A 151 -11.92 -6.63 4.28
N ILE A 152 -10.70 -6.97 4.72
CA ILE A 152 -9.75 -7.70 3.86
C ILE A 152 -10.28 -9.09 3.51
N ALA A 153 -10.91 -9.78 4.46
CA ALA A 153 -11.48 -11.11 4.23
C ALA A 153 -12.63 -11.08 3.21
N LEU A 154 -13.54 -10.11 3.36
CA LEU A 154 -14.67 -9.97 2.44
C LEU A 154 -14.21 -9.53 1.05
N CYS A 155 -13.32 -8.54 0.94
CA CYS A 155 -12.89 -8.02 -0.35
C CYS A 155 -11.96 -8.98 -1.11
N SER A 156 -11.15 -9.76 -0.40
CA SER A 156 -10.12 -10.59 -1.02
C SER A 156 -10.57 -12.03 -1.24
N PHE A 157 -11.39 -12.58 -0.34
CA PHE A 157 -11.73 -14.01 -0.34
C PHE A 157 -13.25 -14.27 -0.33
N ASN A 158 -14.07 -13.21 -0.34
CA ASN A 158 -15.51 -13.29 -0.15
C ASN A 158 -15.91 -14.04 1.14
N TYR A 159 -15.12 -13.88 2.20
CA TYR A 159 -15.29 -14.58 3.48
C TYR A 159 -15.67 -13.60 4.60
N ARG A 160 -16.60 -13.99 5.49
CA ARG A 160 -17.03 -13.17 6.63
C ARG A 160 -16.66 -13.81 7.96
N PHE A 161 -15.74 -13.19 8.70
CA PHE A 161 -15.47 -13.57 10.10
C PHE A 161 -16.60 -13.13 11.04
N ASN A 162 -17.35 -12.08 10.67
CA ASN A 162 -18.44 -11.50 11.45
C ASN A 162 -17.97 -11.04 12.84
N ASN A 163 -16.80 -10.38 12.90
CA ASN A 163 -16.16 -9.99 14.16
C ASN A 163 -16.96 -8.94 14.94
N PHE A 164 -17.89 -8.21 14.32
CA PHE A 164 -18.77 -7.27 15.02
C PHE A 164 -19.96 -7.91 15.75
N TYR A 165 -20.24 -9.19 15.49
CA TYR A 165 -21.38 -9.92 16.07
C TYR A 165 -21.01 -10.82 17.25
N LYS A 166 -19.74 -10.81 17.66
CA LYS A 166 -19.21 -11.62 18.76
C LYS A 166 -18.41 -10.74 19.71
N ASP A 167 -18.45 -11.06 21.00
CA ASP A 167 -17.62 -10.36 21.99
C ASP A 167 -16.14 -10.67 21.80
N THR A 168 -15.84 -11.92 21.41
CA THR A 168 -14.49 -12.38 21.08
C THR A 168 -14.26 -12.36 19.56
N MET A 169 -13.00 -12.21 19.16
CA MET A 169 -12.58 -12.38 17.77
C MET A 169 -12.84 -13.81 17.28
N HIS A 170 -13.01 -13.98 15.97
CA HIS A 170 -13.06 -15.30 15.36
C HIS A 170 -11.81 -16.12 15.72
N ARG A 171 -11.96 -17.44 15.96
CA ARG A 171 -10.84 -18.31 16.41
C ARG A 171 -9.63 -18.25 15.48
N PHE A 172 -9.86 -18.12 14.18
CA PHE A 172 -8.80 -17.92 13.19
C PHE A 172 -7.99 -16.64 13.42
N VAL A 173 -8.67 -15.54 13.71
CA VAL A 173 -8.03 -14.26 14.00
C VAL A 173 -7.19 -14.38 15.27
N GLU A 174 -7.75 -15.02 16.31
CA GLU A 174 -7.02 -15.27 17.56
C GLU A 174 -5.76 -16.10 17.33
N ALA A 175 -5.87 -17.22 16.60
CA ALA A 175 -4.75 -18.10 16.26
C ALA A 175 -3.69 -17.35 15.43
N MET A 176 -4.11 -16.58 14.42
CA MET A 176 -3.21 -15.75 13.62
C MET A 176 -2.47 -14.71 14.47
N VAL A 177 -3.18 -13.97 15.32
CA VAL A 177 -2.58 -12.96 16.21
C VAL A 177 -1.61 -13.61 17.21
N ASN A 178 -1.96 -14.78 17.77
CA ASN A 178 -1.06 -15.53 18.67
C ASN A 178 0.23 -15.93 17.95
N THR A 179 0.11 -16.47 16.74
CA THR A 179 1.26 -16.81 15.88
C THR A 179 2.14 -15.59 15.63
N LEU A 180 1.56 -14.44 15.26
CA LEU A 180 2.30 -13.20 15.02
C LEU A 180 3.04 -12.69 16.26
N VAL A 181 2.34 -12.64 17.39
CA VAL A 181 2.91 -12.18 18.67
C VAL A 181 4.07 -13.08 19.09
N GLU A 182 3.92 -14.40 18.92
CA GLU A 182 4.97 -15.34 19.27
C GLU A 182 6.14 -15.31 18.28
N SER A 183 5.93 -15.14 16.97
CA SER A 183 7.01 -14.89 15.99
C SER A 183 7.84 -13.66 16.38
N GLY A 184 7.19 -12.56 16.78
CA GLY A 184 7.88 -11.36 17.25
C GLY A 184 8.68 -11.59 18.55
N LYS A 185 8.15 -12.37 19.49
CA LYS A 185 8.83 -12.71 20.75
C LYS A 185 9.99 -13.69 20.54
N ARG A 186 9.87 -14.65 19.62
CA ARG A 186 10.92 -15.64 19.31
C ARG A 186 12.20 -14.97 18.84
N PHE A 187 12.07 -13.93 18.02
CA PHE A 187 13.20 -13.11 17.57
C PHE A 187 13.97 -12.46 18.74
N GLN A 188 13.28 -12.10 19.83
CA GLN A 188 13.88 -11.44 20.99
C GLN A 188 14.49 -12.43 22.01
N ARG A 189 14.29 -13.74 21.83
CA ARG A 189 14.74 -14.78 22.77
C ARG A 189 15.95 -15.52 22.21
N PHE A 190 16.76 -16.08 23.11
CA PHE A 190 17.82 -17.01 22.72
C PHE A 190 17.25 -18.33 22.22
N SER A 191 17.95 -19.02 21.30
CA SER A 191 17.52 -20.32 20.76
C SER A 191 17.24 -21.36 21.86
N ILE A 192 18.05 -21.38 22.93
CA ILE A 192 17.82 -22.28 24.07
C ILE A 192 16.56 -21.91 24.87
N GLN A 193 16.24 -20.61 24.99
CA GLN A 193 15.00 -20.18 25.63
C GLN A 193 13.79 -20.59 24.79
N ASN A 194 13.86 -20.47 23.46
CA ASN A 194 12.82 -20.95 22.56
C ASN A 194 12.63 -22.48 22.66
N ALA A 195 13.73 -23.24 22.80
CA ALA A 195 13.68 -24.69 22.97
C ALA A 195 13.03 -25.12 24.31
N LEU A 196 13.26 -24.37 25.39
CA LEU A 196 12.70 -24.64 26.72
C LEU A 196 11.21 -24.24 26.83
N MET A 197 10.71 -23.37 25.96
CA MET A 197 9.32 -22.89 25.94
C MET A 197 8.35 -23.91 25.31
N ILE A 198 8.40 -25.18 25.75
CA ILE A 198 7.70 -26.32 25.14
C ILE A 198 6.19 -26.06 24.94
N ARG A 199 5.51 -25.50 25.96
CA ARG A 199 4.06 -25.21 25.89
C ARG A 199 3.75 -24.14 24.86
N THR A 200 4.49 -23.04 24.87
CA THR A 200 4.33 -21.92 23.94
C THR A 200 4.64 -22.37 22.50
N THR A 201 5.69 -23.17 22.33
CA THR A 201 6.07 -23.75 21.04
C THR A 201 5.01 -24.70 20.51
N ARG A 202 4.43 -25.57 21.34
CA ARG A 202 3.29 -26.40 20.94
C ARG A 202 2.07 -25.58 20.53
N GLN A 203 1.73 -24.54 21.30
CA GLN A 203 0.60 -23.66 20.97
C GLN A 203 0.82 -22.94 19.64
N TYR A 204 2.01 -22.41 19.40
CA TYR A 204 2.39 -21.77 18.13
C TYR A 204 2.17 -22.68 16.93
N TYR A 205 2.61 -23.95 17.00
CA TYR A 205 2.39 -24.90 15.91
C TYR A 205 0.92 -25.32 15.78
N ALA A 206 0.18 -25.42 16.88
CA ALA A 206 -1.25 -25.71 16.83
C ALA A 206 -2.06 -24.57 16.20
N ASP A 207 -1.76 -23.32 16.55
CA ASP A 207 -2.37 -22.13 15.97
C ASP A 207 -2.00 -21.99 14.48
N THR A 208 -0.74 -22.27 14.12
CA THR A 208 -0.29 -22.31 12.72
C THR A 208 -1.05 -23.38 11.91
N ALA A 209 -1.20 -24.59 12.44
CA ALA A 209 -1.94 -25.65 11.77
C ALA A 209 -3.43 -25.29 11.59
N TYR A 210 -4.04 -24.64 12.59
CA TYR A 210 -5.42 -24.19 12.50
C TYR A 210 -5.60 -23.10 11.43
N VAL A 211 -4.67 -22.14 11.37
CA VAL A 211 -4.65 -21.10 10.32
C VAL A 211 -4.55 -21.73 8.94
N TYR A 212 -3.62 -22.67 8.75
CA TYR A 212 -3.47 -23.37 7.47
C TYR A 212 -4.74 -24.13 7.08
N HIS A 213 -5.35 -24.84 8.04
CA HIS A 213 -6.57 -25.57 7.81
C HIS A 213 -7.69 -24.68 7.27
N LEU A 214 -7.96 -23.53 7.89
CA LEU A 214 -9.02 -22.64 7.41
C LEU A 214 -8.69 -22.03 6.04
N CYS A 215 -7.42 -21.66 5.80
CA CYS A 215 -7.00 -21.18 4.49
C CYS A 215 -7.24 -22.24 3.40
N ASP A 216 -6.92 -23.50 3.68
CA ASP A 216 -7.17 -24.62 2.78
C ASP A 216 -8.65 -24.88 2.56
N GLU A 217 -9.48 -24.74 3.61
CA GLU A 217 -10.94 -24.84 3.47
C GLU A 217 -11.50 -23.76 2.56
N ILE A 218 -11.04 -22.51 2.70
CA ILE A 218 -11.45 -21.39 1.83
C ILE A 218 -11.06 -21.67 0.37
N ILE A 219 -9.85 -22.16 0.12
CA ILE A 219 -9.37 -22.51 -1.22
C ILE A 219 -10.20 -23.66 -1.80
N LYS A 220 -10.40 -24.73 -1.01
CA LYS A 220 -11.17 -25.91 -1.40
C LYS A 220 -12.62 -25.56 -1.71
N GLU A 221 -13.27 -24.78 -0.87
CA GLU A 221 -14.66 -24.33 -1.07
C GLU A 221 -14.79 -23.56 -2.39
N ARG A 222 -13.81 -22.71 -2.72
CA ARG A 222 -13.82 -21.96 -3.99
C ARG A 222 -13.62 -22.85 -5.21
N HIS A 223 -12.78 -23.88 -5.12
CA HIS A 223 -12.63 -24.88 -6.20
C HIS A 223 -13.90 -25.71 -6.40
N GLU A 224 -14.54 -26.13 -5.30
CA GLU A 224 -15.78 -26.94 -5.34
C GLU A 224 -17.01 -26.13 -5.77
N HIS A 225 -17.05 -24.84 -5.41
CA HIS A 225 -18.14 -23.93 -5.74
C HIS A 225 -17.61 -22.65 -6.41
N PRO A 226 -17.19 -22.71 -7.68
CA PRO A 226 -16.69 -21.55 -8.39
C PRO A 226 -17.75 -20.46 -8.48
N ILE A 227 -17.37 -19.25 -8.10
CA ILE A 227 -18.18 -18.04 -8.26
C ILE A 227 -17.44 -17.08 -9.18
N ASP A 228 -18.15 -16.42 -10.09
CA ASP A 228 -17.56 -15.44 -11.01
C ASP A 228 -17.47 -14.07 -10.33
N VAL A 229 -16.51 -13.93 -9.43
CA VAL A 229 -16.19 -12.68 -8.73
C VAL A 229 -14.76 -12.25 -9.02
N ASN A 230 -14.52 -10.95 -9.11
CA ASN A 230 -13.18 -10.41 -9.37
C ASN A 230 -12.42 -10.14 -8.07
N ASP A 231 -12.35 -11.15 -7.18
CA ASP A 231 -11.62 -11.07 -5.91
C ASP A 231 -10.19 -11.61 -6.00
N LEU A 232 -9.44 -11.47 -4.91
CA LEU A 232 -8.04 -11.86 -4.87
C LEU A 232 -7.87 -13.38 -4.96
N LEU A 233 -8.78 -14.14 -4.33
CA LEU A 233 -8.77 -15.60 -4.37
C LEU A 233 -8.97 -16.13 -5.79
N ASN A 234 -9.93 -15.60 -6.55
CA ASN A 234 -10.14 -15.99 -7.93
C ASN A 234 -8.95 -15.65 -8.81
N ARG A 235 -8.27 -14.54 -8.55
CA ARG A 235 -7.03 -14.20 -9.26
C ARG A 235 -5.89 -15.15 -8.91
N MET A 236 -5.79 -15.58 -7.65
CA MET A 236 -4.78 -16.56 -7.23
C MET A 236 -5.03 -17.94 -7.86
N ILE A 237 -6.28 -18.38 -7.92
CA ILE A 237 -6.67 -19.70 -8.45
C ILE A 237 -6.58 -19.73 -9.99
N ASN A 238 -7.11 -18.70 -10.66
CA ASN A 238 -7.27 -18.71 -12.12
C ASN A 238 -6.15 -17.97 -12.86
N GLY A 239 -5.49 -17.02 -12.18
CA GLY A 239 -4.51 -16.14 -12.79
C GLY A 239 -3.26 -16.90 -13.25
N LYS A 240 -2.77 -16.51 -14.42
CA LYS A 240 -1.49 -16.96 -14.97
C LYS A 240 -0.55 -15.78 -15.04
N ASP A 241 0.71 -16.01 -14.70
CA ASP A 241 1.73 -15.01 -14.91
C ASP A 241 1.93 -14.77 -16.42
N PRO A 242 1.83 -13.52 -16.90
CA PRO A 242 2.00 -13.20 -18.31
C PRO A 242 3.39 -13.55 -18.86
N GLU A 243 4.43 -13.58 -18.01
CA GLU A 243 5.81 -13.85 -18.44
C GLU A 243 6.04 -15.36 -18.63
N THR A 244 5.61 -16.19 -17.68
CA THR A 244 5.91 -17.63 -17.65
C THR A 244 4.75 -18.54 -18.02
N GLY A 245 3.51 -18.03 -17.97
CA GLY A 245 2.27 -18.81 -18.13
C GLY A 245 1.93 -19.71 -16.93
N TYR A 246 2.75 -19.70 -15.86
CA TYR A 246 2.54 -20.50 -14.66
C TYR A 246 1.44 -19.92 -13.75
N GLN A 247 0.88 -20.78 -12.91
CA GLN A 247 -0.12 -20.46 -11.89
C GLN A 247 0.48 -20.66 -10.50
N LEU A 248 -0.14 -20.05 -9.49
CA LEU A 248 0.19 -20.32 -8.10
C LEU A 248 -0.29 -21.72 -7.70
N SER A 249 0.51 -22.45 -6.91
CA SER A 249 0.06 -23.67 -6.25
C SER A 249 -0.88 -23.33 -5.10
N ASP A 250 -1.84 -24.21 -4.78
CA ASP A 250 -2.72 -24.03 -3.62
C ASP A 250 -1.92 -23.79 -2.31
N GLU A 251 -0.74 -24.40 -2.19
CA GLU A 251 0.18 -24.15 -1.09
C GLU A 251 0.66 -22.69 -1.05
N ASN A 252 1.09 -22.10 -2.17
CA ASN A 252 1.46 -20.70 -2.18
C ASN A 252 0.24 -19.79 -2.01
N ILE A 253 -0.93 -20.16 -2.54
CA ILE A 253 -2.19 -19.42 -2.31
C ILE A 253 -2.49 -19.33 -0.82
N ARG A 254 -2.34 -20.42 -0.06
CA ARG A 254 -2.48 -20.42 1.41
C ARG A 254 -1.54 -19.38 2.06
N TYR A 255 -0.28 -19.34 1.64
CA TYR A 255 0.71 -18.38 2.14
C TYR A 255 0.34 -16.93 1.80
N GLN A 256 -0.24 -16.68 0.62
CA GLN A 256 -0.74 -15.36 0.26
C GLN A 256 -1.97 -14.97 1.09
N ILE A 257 -2.93 -15.88 1.31
CA ILE A 257 -4.11 -15.61 2.16
C ILE A 257 -3.65 -15.16 3.55
N PHE A 258 -2.75 -15.93 4.18
CA PHE A 258 -2.16 -15.56 5.47
C PHE A 258 -1.43 -14.21 5.39
N THR A 259 -0.62 -14.00 4.36
CA THR A 259 0.13 -12.75 4.13
C THR A 259 -0.79 -11.53 4.09
N PHE A 260 -1.89 -11.57 3.33
CA PHE A 260 -2.80 -10.43 3.19
C PHE A 260 -3.57 -10.14 4.48
N LEU A 261 -4.00 -11.18 5.20
CA LEU A 261 -4.64 -11.01 6.49
C LEU A 261 -3.68 -10.36 7.49
N VAL A 262 -2.47 -10.87 7.63
CA VAL A 262 -1.43 -10.32 8.51
C VAL A 262 -1.06 -8.88 8.14
N ALA A 263 -0.64 -8.66 6.90
CA ALA A 263 -0.08 -7.37 6.48
C ALA A 263 -1.13 -6.27 6.36
N GLY A 264 -2.38 -6.61 6.00
CA GLY A 264 -3.45 -5.66 5.74
C GLY A 264 -4.19 -5.16 6.98
N HIS A 265 -4.31 -5.98 8.04
CA HIS A 265 -5.16 -5.63 9.19
C HIS A 265 -4.48 -4.72 10.22
N GLU A 266 -3.29 -5.08 10.71
CA GLU A 266 -2.69 -4.38 11.85
C GLU A 266 -2.16 -3.00 11.45
N THR A 267 -1.66 -2.88 10.21
CA THR A 267 -1.12 -1.62 9.67
C THR A 267 -2.22 -0.58 9.44
N THR A 268 -3.35 -0.99 8.85
CA THR A 268 -4.50 -0.11 8.57
C THR A 268 -5.25 0.24 9.84
N SER A 269 -5.45 -0.72 10.75
CA SER A 269 -6.11 -0.44 12.04
C SER A 269 -5.27 0.49 12.92
N GLY A 270 -3.93 0.36 12.89
CA GLY A 270 -3.01 1.31 13.50
C GLY A 270 -3.16 2.73 12.92
N LEU A 271 -3.27 2.87 11.59
CA LEU A 271 -3.42 4.16 10.91
C LEU A 271 -4.72 4.85 11.35
N LEU A 272 -5.83 4.12 11.33
CA LEU A 272 -7.12 4.63 11.78
C LEU A 272 -7.09 5.04 13.27
N SER A 273 -6.40 4.25 14.10
CA SER A 273 -6.26 4.52 15.54
C SER A 273 -5.41 5.77 15.81
N PHE A 274 -4.24 5.91 15.16
CA PHE A 274 -3.42 7.11 15.29
C PHE A 274 -4.12 8.34 14.70
N THR A 275 -4.85 8.18 13.60
CA THR A 275 -5.62 9.29 13.00
C THR A 275 -6.68 9.79 13.99
N THR A 276 -7.40 8.87 14.63
CA THR A 276 -8.38 9.20 15.67
C THR A 276 -7.72 9.96 16.82
N TYR A 277 -6.57 9.48 17.31
CA TYR A 277 -5.80 10.16 18.36
C TYR A 277 -5.39 11.58 17.94
N TYR A 278 -4.78 11.75 16.78
CA TYR A 278 -4.27 13.05 16.33
C TYR A 278 -5.40 14.04 16.05
N LEU A 279 -6.52 13.60 15.48
CA LEU A 279 -7.68 14.46 15.30
C LEU A 279 -8.23 14.94 16.66
N LEU A 280 -8.35 14.04 17.65
CA LEU A 280 -8.81 14.43 18.99
C LEU A 280 -7.85 15.37 19.72
N LYS A 281 -6.53 15.22 19.52
CA LYS A 281 -5.52 16.16 20.06
C LYS A 281 -5.44 17.48 19.30
N ASN A 282 -6.01 17.56 18.09
CA ASN A 282 -5.98 18.76 17.24
C ASN A 282 -7.39 19.17 16.80
N PRO A 283 -8.18 19.82 17.69
CA PRO A 283 -9.59 20.14 17.43
C PRO A 283 -9.84 20.93 16.14
N HIS A 284 -8.91 21.81 15.75
CA HIS A 284 -9.01 22.57 14.51
C HIS A 284 -8.90 21.68 13.27
N ALA A 285 -7.99 20.70 13.26
CA ALA A 285 -7.87 19.73 12.19
C ALA A 285 -9.10 18.80 12.15
N LEU A 286 -9.60 18.36 13.32
CA LEU A 286 -10.85 17.60 13.43
C LEU A 286 -12.03 18.36 12.87
N GLN A 287 -12.15 19.66 13.16
CA GLN A 287 -13.21 20.49 12.63
C GLN A 287 -13.15 20.60 11.11
N LYS A 288 -11.99 20.92 10.53
CA LYS A 288 -11.82 21.00 9.07
C LYS A 288 -12.10 19.68 8.36
N ALA A 289 -11.60 18.57 8.89
CA ALA A 289 -11.84 17.25 8.34
C ALA A 289 -13.34 16.88 8.39
N ARG A 290 -14.02 17.28 9.46
CA ARG A 290 -15.47 17.10 9.60
C ARG A 290 -16.25 17.98 8.62
N GLU A 291 -15.89 19.25 8.49
CA GLU A 291 -16.50 20.18 7.53
C GLU A 291 -16.37 19.65 6.10
N GLU A 292 -15.21 19.07 5.74
CA GLU A 292 -15.02 18.43 4.44
C GLU A 292 -15.95 17.21 4.25
N ALA A 293 -16.08 16.33 5.25
CA ALA A 293 -16.99 15.19 5.18
C ALA A 293 -18.47 15.63 5.07
N ASP A 294 -18.83 16.74 5.72
CA ASP A 294 -20.20 17.28 5.74
C ASP A 294 -20.62 17.92 4.40
N GLN A 295 -19.66 18.27 3.52
CA GLN A 295 -19.95 18.84 2.18
C GLN A 295 -20.69 17.87 1.25
N TYR A 296 -20.62 16.57 1.53
CA TYR A 296 -21.19 15.52 0.68
C TYR A 296 -22.36 14.86 1.39
N ASN A 297 -23.52 14.74 0.74
CA ASN A 297 -24.69 14.07 1.33
C ASN A 297 -24.39 12.60 1.65
N GLU A 298 -23.78 11.88 0.70
CA GLU A 298 -23.35 10.49 0.84
C GLU A 298 -21.85 10.35 0.53
N ILE A 299 -21.17 9.46 1.24
CA ILE A 299 -19.78 9.11 0.94
C ILE A 299 -19.81 7.99 -0.09
N THR A 300 -19.44 8.31 -1.33
CA THR A 300 -19.33 7.36 -2.45
C THR A 300 -17.87 7.16 -2.86
N VAL A 301 -17.60 6.17 -3.71
CA VAL A 301 -16.24 5.92 -4.25
C VAL A 301 -15.65 7.15 -4.95
N ASP A 302 -16.47 7.95 -5.63
CA ASP A 302 -16.03 9.19 -6.29
C ASP A 302 -15.77 10.30 -5.28
N THR A 303 -16.56 10.33 -4.21
CA THR A 303 -16.38 11.30 -3.12
C THR A 303 -15.01 11.13 -2.46
N LEU A 304 -14.54 9.89 -2.28
CA LEU A 304 -13.23 9.62 -1.65
C LEU A 304 -12.07 10.36 -2.34
N SER A 305 -12.11 10.46 -3.67
CA SER A 305 -11.08 11.19 -4.44
C SER A 305 -11.06 12.70 -4.18
N LYS A 306 -12.14 13.26 -3.62
CA LYS A 306 -12.33 14.69 -3.35
C LYS A 306 -12.08 15.07 -1.89
N LEU A 307 -11.91 14.09 -0.99
CA LEU A 307 -11.62 14.32 0.43
C LEU A 307 -10.15 14.69 0.66
N LYS A 308 -9.74 15.87 0.18
CA LYS A 308 -8.34 16.30 0.15
C LYS A 308 -7.77 16.57 1.55
N TYR A 309 -8.56 17.11 2.46
CA TYR A 309 -8.13 17.39 3.82
C TYR A 309 -8.04 16.10 4.66
N ILE A 310 -8.99 15.17 4.52
CA ILE A 310 -8.89 13.85 5.16
C ILE A 310 -7.69 13.06 4.60
N ASP A 311 -7.43 13.12 3.29
CA ASP A 311 -6.21 12.56 2.68
C ASP A 311 -4.93 13.14 3.31
N ALA A 312 -4.89 14.47 3.47
CA ALA A 312 -3.80 15.17 4.14
C ALA A 312 -3.63 14.76 5.61
N VAL A 313 -4.74 14.56 6.34
CA VAL A 313 -4.76 14.03 7.72
C VAL A 313 -4.14 12.64 7.78
N LEU A 314 -4.51 11.74 6.87
CA LEU A 314 -3.95 10.38 6.82
C LEU A 314 -2.45 10.40 6.50
N LYS A 315 -2.04 11.25 5.54
CA LYS A 315 -0.62 11.45 5.18
C LYS A 315 0.21 11.96 6.35
N GLU A 316 -0.30 12.95 7.08
CA GLU A 316 0.36 13.52 8.25
C GLU A 316 0.39 12.54 9.43
N THR A 317 -0.67 11.73 9.59
CA THR A 317 -0.66 10.63 10.57
C THR A 317 0.46 9.63 10.27
N LEU A 318 0.61 9.16 9.03
CA LEU A 318 1.69 8.22 8.68
C LEU A 318 3.08 8.86 8.66
N ARG A 319 3.16 10.18 8.49
CA ARG A 319 4.41 10.91 8.72
C ARG A 319 4.83 10.75 10.17
N LEU A 320 3.96 11.11 11.12
CA LEU A 320 4.30 11.04 12.54
C LEU A 320 4.35 9.61 13.09
N GLN A 321 3.48 8.71 12.63
CA GLN A 321 3.36 7.34 13.13
C GLN A 321 3.22 6.36 11.96
N PRO A 322 4.31 6.06 11.24
CA PRO A 322 4.31 5.00 10.25
C PRO A 322 4.07 3.65 10.96
N THR A 323 2.94 3.01 10.68
CA THR A 323 2.50 1.81 11.42
C THR A 323 3.40 0.61 11.20
N ALA A 324 4.10 0.55 10.07
CA ALA A 324 5.31 -0.25 9.87
C ALA A 324 6.54 0.69 9.98
N PRO A 325 7.20 0.79 11.14
CA PRO A 325 8.19 1.85 11.39
C PRO A 325 9.56 1.61 10.74
N PHE A 326 9.79 0.42 10.19
CA PHE A 326 11.05 0.06 9.53
C PHE A 326 10.79 -0.74 8.26
N PHE A 327 11.69 -0.60 7.29
CA PHE A 327 11.93 -1.62 6.28
C PHE A 327 13.43 -1.89 6.17
N THR A 328 13.79 -3.06 5.66
CA THR A 328 15.17 -3.53 5.59
C THR A 328 15.61 -3.76 4.15
N VAL A 329 16.76 -3.21 3.81
CA VAL A 329 17.45 -3.49 2.57
C VAL A 329 18.83 -4.08 2.83
N GLN A 330 19.43 -4.70 1.83
CA GLN A 330 20.77 -5.25 1.86
C GLN A 330 21.57 -4.73 0.68
N THR A 331 22.85 -4.48 0.90
CA THR A 331 23.80 -4.11 -0.16
C THR A 331 24.01 -5.30 -1.09
N LYS A 332 23.73 -5.14 -2.40
CA LYS A 332 23.75 -6.24 -3.37
C LYS A 332 25.17 -6.64 -3.78
N VAL A 333 25.94 -5.68 -4.32
CA VAL A 333 27.23 -5.96 -4.96
C VAL A 333 28.23 -4.83 -4.75
N GLY A 334 29.49 -5.21 -4.59
CA GLY A 334 30.60 -4.30 -4.35
C GLY A 334 30.50 -3.52 -3.04
N ASP A 335 31.61 -2.91 -2.67
CA ASP A 335 31.61 -1.93 -1.59
C ASP A 335 30.97 -0.63 -2.07
N ILE A 336 30.04 -0.08 -1.30
CA ILE A 336 29.31 1.14 -1.66
C ILE A 336 29.62 2.25 -0.66
N MET A 337 29.97 3.43 -1.17
CA MET A 337 30.14 4.63 -0.37
C MET A 337 28.78 5.32 -0.17
N LEU A 338 28.31 5.35 1.06
CA LEU A 338 27.11 6.07 1.48
C LEU A 338 27.40 7.57 1.64
N PRO A 339 26.38 8.43 1.51
CA PRO A 339 26.48 9.85 1.86
C PRO A 339 27.13 10.08 3.23
N GLY A 340 27.91 11.16 3.36
CA GLY A 340 28.69 11.44 4.58
C GLY A 340 30.05 10.74 4.67
N GLY A 341 30.38 9.88 3.70
CA GLY A 341 31.68 9.21 3.57
C GLY A 341 31.78 7.87 4.30
N TYR A 342 30.65 7.22 4.58
CA TYR A 342 30.58 5.90 5.20
C TYR A 342 30.62 4.80 4.14
N LYS A 343 31.02 3.59 4.52
CA LYS A 343 31.14 2.44 3.62
C LYS A 343 30.24 1.30 4.08
N THR A 344 29.53 0.68 3.14
CA THR A 344 28.77 -0.55 3.33
C THR A 344 29.29 -1.64 2.39
N HIS A 345 29.23 -2.89 2.84
CA HIS A 345 29.75 -4.06 2.14
C HIS A 345 28.61 -4.96 1.63
N PRO A 346 28.86 -5.78 0.59
CA PRO A 346 27.88 -6.76 0.13
C PRO A 346 27.38 -7.63 1.27
N GLY A 347 26.06 -7.82 1.34
CA GLY A 347 25.44 -8.61 2.40
C GLY A 347 25.11 -7.83 3.68
N GLU A 348 25.63 -6.62 3.88
CA GLU A 348 25.26 -5.81 5.05
C GLU A 348 23.80 -5.37 4.98
N THR A 349 23.09 -5.59 6.08
CA THR A 349 21.69 -5.20 6.26
C THR A 349 21.59 -3.76 6.75
N ILE A 350 20.71 -3.00 6.13
CA ILE A 350 20.43 -1.61 6.43
C ILE A 350 18.95 -1.47 6.81
N PHE A 351 18.69 -1.03 8.04
CA PHE A 351 17.37 -0.64 8.55
C PHE A 351 17.10 0.81 8.19
N VAL A 352 16.03 1.05 7.45
CA VAL A 352 15.51 2.39 7.24
C VAL A 352 14.53 2.71 8.36
N PHE A 353 14.90 3.66 9.22
CA PHE A 353 14.08 4.05 10.36
C PHE A 353 13.11 5.17 9.97
N LEU A 354 11.89 4.79 9.58
CA LEU A 354 10.89 5.71 9.03
C LEU A 354 10.42 6.76 10.03
N HIS A 355 10.32 6.39 11.31
CA HIS A 355 9.86 7.32 12.35
C HIS A 355 10.74 8.58 12.45
N GLN A 356 12.04 8.44 12.23
CA GLN A 356 13.00 9.56 12.23
C GLN A 356 13.16 10.20 10.85
N LEU A 357 13.09 9.42 9.75
CA LEU A 357 13.02 9.97 8.39
C LEU A 357 11.89 11.00 8.24
N HIS A 358 10.71 10.63 8.74
CA HIS A 358 9.54 11.48 8.67
C HIS A 358 9.59 12.66 9.65
N ARG A 359 10.68 12.81 10.42
CA ARG A 359 10.98 13.92 11.34
C ARG A 359 12.29 14.62 11.02
N ASP A 360 12.92 14.32 9.87
CA ASP A 360 14.16 14.98 9.46
C ASP A 360 13.93 16.50 9.35
N PRO A 361 14.53 17.33 10.22
CA PRO A 361 14.27 18.77 10.24
C PRO A 361 14.81 19.50 9.01
N LYS A 362 15.64 18.83 8.18
CA LYS A 362 16.06 19.37 6.87
C LYS A 362 14.93 19.33 5.85
N ILE A 363 13.92 18.48 6.07
CA ILE A 363 12.80 18.26 5.16
C ILE A 363 11.50 18.80 5.74
N TRP A 364 11.26 18.53 7.03
CA TRP A 364 10.00 18.79 7.70
C TRP A 364 10.13 19.98 8.66
N ASP A 365 9.53 21.12 8.30
CA ASP A 365 9.35 22.23 9.24
C ASP A 365 8.44 21.81 10.41
N ARG A 366 8.83 22.17 11.63
CA ARG A 366 8.15 21.77 12.88
C ARG A 366 7.81 20.27 12.89
N PRO A 367 8.83 19.38 12.92
CA PRO A 367 8.67 17.97 12.61
C PRO A 367 7.80 17.19 13.61
N GLU A 368 7.64 17.69 14.85
CA GLU A 368 6.80 17.03 15.86
C GLU A 368 5.33 17.48 15.82
N GLU A 369 5.00 18.57 15.12
CA GLU A 369 3.63 19.09 15.07
C GLU A 369 2.79 18.33 14.05
N PHE A 370 1.53 18.02 14.41
CA PHE A 370 0.54 17.45 13.50
C PHE A 370 -0.09 18.57 12.65
N LEU A 371 0.40 18.75 11.43
CA LEU A 371 -0.02 19.82 10.52
C LEU A 371 -0.43 19.27 9.15
N PRO A 372 -1.68 18.78 8.97
CA PRO A 372 -2.18 18.28 7.68
C PRO A 372 -1.99 19.27 6.53
N GLU A 373 -2.02 20.57 6.81
CA GLU A 373 -1.86 21.64 5.82
C GLU A 373 -0.56 21.52 4.98
N ARG A 374 0.50 20.88 5.50
CA ARG A 374 1.75 20.68 4.75
C ARG A 374 1.61 19.72 3.57
N MET A 375 0.57 18.90 3.57
CA MET A 375 0.30 17.90 2.52
C MET A 375 -0.55 18.47 1.39
N LEU A 376 -1.06 19.70 1.52
CA LEU A 376 -1.98 20.34 0.57
C LEU A 376 -1.25 21.30 -0.38
N ASN A 377 -1.95 21.72 -1.43
CA ASN A 377 -1.55 22.82 -2.32
C ASN A 377 -0.14 22.68 -2.92
N GLY A 378 0.23 21.46 -3.33
CA GLY A 378 1.56 21.17 -3.88
C GLY A 378 2.63 20.91 -2.82
N GLY A 379 2.31 20.96 -1.51
CA GLY A 379 3.26 20.76 -0.43
C GLY A 379 3.83 19.34 -0.40
N PHE A 380 2.99 18.33 -0.62
CA PHE A 380 3.42 16.94 -0.71
C PHE A 380 4.26 16.67 -1.96
N GLU A 381 3.86 17.22 -3.09
CA GLU A 381 4.53 17.04 -4.39
C GLU A 381 5.90 17.72 -4.45
N LYS A 382 6.13 18.75 -3.63
CA LYS A 382 7.42 19.45 -3.51
C LYS A 382 8.42 18.73 -2.60
N LEU A 383 8.01 17.67 -1.90
CA LEU A 383 8.91 16.94 -1.01
C LEU A 383 10.05 16.32 -1.83
N PRO A 384 11.30 16.36 -1.33
CA PRO A 384 12.39 15.65 -1.97
C PRO A 384 12.09 14.16 -2.10
N PRO A 385 12.68 13.48 -3.10
CA PRO A 385 12.54 12.05 -3.29
C PRO A 385 12.75 11.27 -1.98
N ASN A 386 11.97 10.22 -1.79
CA ASN A 386 12.09 9.32 -0.63
C ASN A 386 11.90 9.99 0.76
N SER A 387 11.26 11.16 0.84
CA SER A 387 10.96 11.83 2.13
C SER A 387 9.78 11.23 2.89
N TRP A 388 8.83 10.62 2.20
CA TRP A 388 7.64 9.98 2.79
C TRP A 388 7.52 8.55 2.25
N LYS A 389 7.80 7.57 3.11
CA LYS A 389 7.97 6.15 2.75
C LYS A 389 7.22 5.16 3.68
N PRO A 390 5.99 5.46 4.18
CA PRO A 390 5.29 4.52 5.06
C PRO A 390 4.87 3.21 4.39
N PHE A 391 4.92 3.16 3.05
CA PHE A 391 4.57 1.98 2.24
C PHE A 391 5.79 1.29 1.62
N GLY A 392 7.00 1.51 2.14
CA GLY A 392 8.23 0.87 1.64
C GLY A 392 8.76 1.48 0.33
N ASN A 393 9.45 0.68 -0.48
CA ASN A 393 10.21 1.16 -1.64
C ASN A 393 10.17 0.20 -2.84
N GLY A 394 10.10 0.78 -4.06
CA GLY A 394 10.28 0.07 -5.32
C GLY A 394 9.34 -1.12 -5.52
N GLN A 395 9.84 -2.19 -6.16
CA GLN A 395 9.10 -3.42 -6.45
C GLN A 395 8.63 -4.16 -5.20
N ARG A 396 9.27 -3.86 -4.07
CA ARG A 396 8.95 -4.43 -2.76
C ARG A 396 8.09 -3.49 -1.91
N ALA A 397 7.54 -2.42 -2.49
CA ALA A 397 6.59 -1.55 -1.82
C ALA A 397 5.28 -2.28 -1.51
N CYS A 398 4.47 -1.68 -0.64
CA CYS A 398 3.19 -2.22 -0.25
C CYS A 398 2.23 -2.31 -1.44
N ILE A 399 1.97 -3.53 -1.92
CA ILE A 399 0.98 -3.81 -2.96
C ILE A 399 -0.43 -3.38 -2.53
N GLY A 400 -0.74 -3.50 -1.23
CA GLY A 400 -2.03 -3.13 -0.65
C GLY A 400 -2.22 -1.63 -0.38
N ARG A 401 -1.31 -0.75 -0.81
CA ARG A 401 -1.38 0.69 -0.50
C ARG A 401 -2.73 1.30 -0.88
N SER A 402 -3.17 1.10 -2.12
CA SER A 402 -4.42 1.68 -2.63
C SER A 402 -5.64 1.13 -1.87
N PHE A 403 -5.61 -0.15 -1.49
CA PHE A 403 -6.66 -0.79 -0.68
C PHE A 403 -6.78 -0.13 0.70
N ALA A 404 -5.67 -0.08 1.44
CA ALA A 404 -5.62 0.50 2.77
C ALA A 404 -6.00 1.99 2.76
N TRP A 405 -5.62 2.71 1.70
CA TRP A 405 -5.95 4.12 1.54
C TRP A 405 -7.45 4.35 1.34
N GLN A 406 -8.10 3.59 0.45
CA GLN A 406 -9.54 3.69 0.22
C GLN A 406 -10.33 3.33 1.47
N GLU A 407 -9.98 2.24 2.15
CA GLU A 407 -10.61 1.83 3.41
C GLU A 407 -10.46 2.91 4.48
N SER A 408 -9.26 3.50 4.61
CA SER A 408 -8.99 4.53 5.61
C SER A 408 -9.78 5.82 5.35
N LEU A 409 -9.81 6.29 4.11
CA LEU A 409 -10.58 7.48 3.72
C LEU A 409 -12.08 7.28 3.99
N LEU A 410 -12.63 6.13 3.58
CA LEU A 410 -14.03 5.80 3.79
C LEU A 410 -14.38 5.77 5.27
N THR A 411 -13.59 5.05 6.05
CA THR A 411 -13.83 4.85 7.48
C THR A 411 -13.81 6.17 8.25
N ILE A 412 -12.77 7.00 8.06
CA ILE A 412 -12.65 8.28 8.76
C ILE A 412 -13.76 9.24 8.32
N ALA A 413 -14.07 9.31 7.02
CA ALA A 413 -15.15 10.17 6.53
C ALA A 413 -16.50 9.81 7.16
N LEU A 414 -16.84 8.52 7.21
CA LEU A 414 -18.07 8.05 7.84
C LEU A 414 -18.10 8.36 9.34
N ILE A 415 -17.01 8.10 10.07
CA ILE A 415 -16.93 8.40 11.51
C ILE A 415 -17.16 9.89 11.77
N LEU A 416 -16.49 10.77 11.01
CA LEU A 416 -16.60 12.22 11.20
C LEU A 416 -17.99 12.76 10.84
N LYS A 417 -18.60 12.19 9.80
CA LYS A 417 -19.96 12.53 9.38
C LYS A 417 -21.01 12.13 10.43
N HIS A 418 -20.88 10.94 11.01
CA HIS A 418 -21.91 10.38 11.90
C HIS A 418 -21.71 10.66 13.39
N PHE A 419 -20.49 10.95 13.86
CA PHE A 419 -20.20 11.04 15.29
C PHE A 419 -19.46 12.30 15.72
N HIS A 420 -19.86 12.80 16.89
CA HIS A 420 -18.96 13.54 17.76
C HIS A 420 -18.13 12.54 18.55
N ILE A 421 -16.82 12.62 18.40
CA ILE A 421 -15.85 11.77 19.11
C ILE A 421 -15.16 12.59 20.20
N GLU A 422 -14.95 11.98 21.36
CA GLU A 422 -14.21 12.55 22.49
C GLU A 422 -13.37 11.49 23.19
N PHE A 423 -12.27 11.89 23.84
CA PHE A 423 -11.54 10.97 24.71
C PHE A 423 -12.41 10.55 25.90
N VAL A 424 -12.32 9.29 26.31
CA VAL A 424 -12.87 8.87 27.62
C VAL A 424 -12.09 9.53 28.75
N ASP A 425 -10.76 9.55 28.63
CA ASP A 425 -9.84 10.24 29.53
C ASP A 425 -9.18 11.41 28.77
N PRO A 426 -9.56 12.67 29.04
CA PRO A 426 -8.95 13.84 28.40
C PRO A 426 -7.43 13.97 28.62
N SER A 427 -6.92 13.34 29.69
CA SER A 427 -5.49 13.33 30.04
C SER A 427 -4.72 12.20 29.38
N TYR A 428 -5.38 11.34 28.58
CA TYR A 428 -4.73 10.26 27.86
C TYR A 428 -3.54 10.79 27.05
N ASP A 429 -2.36 10.25 27.35
CA ASP A 429 -1.13 10.49 26.61
C ASP A 429 -0.79 9.26 25.75
N LEU A 430 -0.20 9.52 24.58
CA LEU A 430 0.06 8.48 23.60
C LEU A 430 1.13 7.52 24.11
N ARG A 431 0.69 6.31 24.44
CA ARG A 431 1.57 5.17 24.65
C ARG A 431 1.56 4.31 23.40
N ILE A 432 2.73 3.94 22.89
CA ILE A 432 2.84 3.13 21.69
C ILE A 432 3.09 1.69 22.11
N LYS A 433 2.17 0.79 21.73
CA LYS A 433 2.40 -0.65 21.80
C LYS A 433 3.09 -1.09 20.52
N GLN A 434 4.23 -1.76 20.65
CA GLN A 434 5.03 -2.22 19.52
C GLN A 434 5.07 -3.75 19.44
N THR A 435 4.74 -4.27 18.26
CA THR A 435 4.87 -5.66 17.83
C THR A 435 5.72 -5.69 16.55
N LEU A 436 5.25 -6.34 15.48
CA LEU A 436 5.74 -6.13 14.12
C LEU A 436 5.35 -4.74 13.60
N THR A 437 4.19 -4.24 14.05
CA THR A 437 3.66 -2.90 13.76
C THR A 437 3.58 -2.07 15.04
N ILE A 438 3.02 -0.86 14.94
CA ILE A 438 2.76 0.01 16.10
C ILE A 438 1.30 0.46 16.14
N LYS A 439 0.77 0.66 17.35
CA LYS A 439 -0.56 1.24 17.59
C LYS A 439 -0.64 1.97 18.93
N PRO A 440 -1.60 2.89 19.10
CA PRO A 440 -1.91 3.47 20.41
C PRO A 440 -2.31 2.37 21.41
N GLU A 441 -1.69 2.36 22.58
CA GLU A 441 -2.04 1.45 23.65
C GLU A 441 -3.19 2.02 24.49
N GLY A 442 -4.29 1.26 24.59
CA GLY A 442 -5.42 1.61 25.46
C GLY A 442 -6.14 2.90 25.06
N LEU A 443 -6.12 3.27 23.78
CA LEU A 443 -6.87 4.42 23.28
C LEU A 443 -8.37 4.12 23.33
N LYS A 444 -9.06 4.80 24.24
CA LYS A 444 -10.51 4.70 24.42
C LYS A 444 -11.19 6.02 24.12
N ILE A 445 -12.28 5.95 23.39
CA ILE A 445 -13.12 7.11 23.04
C ILE A 445 -14.56 6.88 23.46
N ARG A 446 -15.31 7.98 23.55
CA ARG A 446 -16.77 7.96 23.59
C ARG A 446 -17.29 8.63 22.33
N VAL A 447 -18.40 8.14 21.82
CA VAL A 447 -19.07 8.71 20.65
C VAL A 447 -20.48 9.17 20.99
N ARG A 448 -20.91 10.25 20.35
CA ARG A 448 -22.30 10.73 20.35
C ARG A 448 -22.77 10.88 18.90
N PRO A 449 -23.90 10.28 18.50
CA PRO A 449 -24.46 10.46 17.16
C PRO A 449 -24.72 11.94 16.86
N ARG A 450 -24.35 12.38 15.65
CA ARG A 450 -24.61 13.75 15.15
C ARG A 450 -25.99 13.90 14.54
N GLN A 451 -26.49 12.82 13.95
CA GLN A 451 -27.81 12.68 13.35
C GLN A 451 -28.35 11.30 13.73
N ARG A 452 -29.67 11.17 13.91
CA ARG A 452 -30.31 9.86 14.07
C ARG A 452 -30.21 9.15 12.73
N MET A 453 -29.54 7.99 12.65
CA MET A 453 -29.47 7.27 11.39
C MET A 453 -30.87 6.74 11.05
N GLU A 454 -31.44 7.22 9.94
CA GLU A 454 -32.44 6.41 9.25
C GLU A 454 -31.70 5.16 8.78
N ILE A 455 -32.21 4.00 9.21
CA ILE A 455 -31.59 2.69 9.09
C ILE A 455 -30.95 2.56 7.69
N LEU A 456 -29.62 2.36 7.63
CA LEU A 456 -28.82 2.06 6.43
C LEU A 456 -29.20 0.71 5.77
N LEU A 457 -30.48 0.33 5.79
CA LEU A 457 -31.01 -0.69 4.91
C LEU A 457 -31.35 0.03 3.61
N ASN A 458 -30.38 0.14 2.73
CA ASN A 458 -30.67 0.31 1.32
C ASN A 458 -30.47 -1.07 0.65
N PRO A 459 -31.51 -1.93 0.56
CA PRO A 459 -31.43 -3.14 -0.25
C PRO A 459 -31.36 -2.81 -1.76
N ASN A 460 -31.62 -1.56 -2.11
CA ASN A 460 -31.50 -1.06 -3.46
C ASN A 460 -30.21 -0.25 -3.58
N ILE A 461 -29.12 -0.96 -3.90
CA ILE A 461 -28.20 -0.41 -4.90
C ILE A 461 -29.11 -0.08 -6.10
N LYS A 462 -29.53 1.19 -6.22
CA LYS A 462 -30.15 1.67 -7.45
C LYS A 462 -29.15 1.35 -8.54
N ARG A 463 -29.46 0.30 -9.29
CA ARG A 463 -28.90 0.02 -10.61
C ARG A 463 -28.83 1.37 -11.29
N THR A 464 -27.61 1.80 -11.58
CA THR A 464 -27.21 3.09 -12.13
C THR A 464 -28.39 3.70 -12.87
N GLU A 465 -28.96 4.79 -12.34
CA GLU A 465 -29.93 5.58 -13.11
C GLU A 465 -29.26 5.83 -14.45
N LYS A 466 -29.93 5.34 -15.51
CA LYS A 466 -29.51 5.58 -16.89
C LYS A 466 -29.17 7.06 -16.97
N ILE A 467 -27.91 7.35 -17.25
CA ILE A 467 -27.43 8.67 -17.63
C ILE A 467 -28.45 9.18 -18.65
N GLU A 468 -29.11 10.29 -18.33
CA GLU A 468 -29.97 10.98 -19.28
C GLU A 468 -29.21 11.08 -20.59
N GLU A 469 -29.75 10.45 -21.63
CA GLU A 469 -29.24 10.51 -22.99
C GLU A 469 -29.19 11.99 -23.39
N LYS A 470 -28.03 12.61 -23.19
CA LYS A 470 -27.72 13.87 -23.85
C LYS A 470 -27.85 13.59 -25.34
N ASN A 471 -28.82 14.26 -25.95
CA ASN A 471 -29.11 14.30 -27.39
C ASN A 471 -27.96 13.72 -28.23
N VAL A 472 -28.10 12.44 -28.57
CA VAL A 472 -27.20 11.73 -29.47
C VAL A 472 -27.33 12.45 -30.82
N HIS A 473 -26.29 13.21 -31.19
CA HIS A 473 -26.11 13.58 -32.59
C HIS A 473 -26.15 12.28 -33.40
N GLU A 474 -26.99 12.21 -34.44
CA GLU A 474 -27.04 11.07 -35.35
C GLU A 474 -25.62 10.76 -35.84
N ILE A 475 -25.05 9.65 -35.37
CA ILE A 475 -23.70 9.21 -35.72
C ILE A 475 -23.73 8.84 -37.21
N ASN A 476 -23.17 9.70 -38.04
CA ASN A 476 -23.11 9.50 -39.48
C ASN A 476 -21.97 8.51 -39.81
N LYS A 477 -22.28 7.21 -39.77
CA LYS A 477 -21.31 6.11 -39.93
C LYS A 477 -20.57 6.09 -41.28
N GLU A 478 -20.99 6.90 -42.26
CA GLU A 478 -20.42 6.89 -43.61
C GLU A 478 -19.09 7.66 -43.75
N ASN A 479 -18.69 8.49 -42.77
CA ASN A 479 -17.48 9.35 -42.86
C ASN A 479 -16.53 9.28 -41.63
N LEU A 480 -16.46 8.14 -40.92
CA LEU A 480 -15.61 8.02 -39.73
C LEU A 480 -14.11 8.00 -40.10
N GLN A 481 -13.32 8.87 -39.46
CA GLN A 481 -11.87 8.87 -39.58
C GLN A 481 -11.27 7.73 -38.73
N SER A 482 -10.25 7.03 -39.22
CA SER A 482 -9.61 5.98 -38.41
C SER A 482 -8.65 6.58 -37.39
N MET A 483 -8.54 5.95 -36.22
CA MET A 483 -7.57 6.28 -35.17
C MET A 483 -7.00 4.98 -34.57
N LEU A 484 -5.77 5.04 -34.06
CA LEU A 484 -5.15 3.94 -33.30
C LEU A 484 -4.93 4.39 -31.85
N ILE A 485 -5.41 3.61 -30.89
CA ILE A 485 -5.16 3.83 -29.46
C ILE A 485 -4.26 2.70 -28.97
N LEU A 486 -3.05 3.06 -28.55
CA LEU A 486 -2.07 2.15 -27.99
C LEU A 486 -2.06 2.26 -26.48
N PHE A 487 -1.92 1.15 -25.76
CA PHE A 487 -1.78 1.20 -24.32
C PHE A 487 -0.65 0.34 -23.74
N GLY A 488 -0.08 0.83 -22.63
CA GLY A 488 0.79 0.07 -21.73
C GLY A 488 0.16 -0.02 -20.35
N SER A 489 -0.07 -1.23 -19.83
CA SER A 489 -0.84 -1.42 -18.58
C SER A 489 -0.46 -2.70 -17.84
N ASN A 490 0.00 -2.58 -16.57
CA ASN A 490 0.10 -3.73 -15.66
C ASN A 490 -1.16 -3.88 -14.80
N SER A 491 -1.75 -2.76 -14.34
CA SER A 491 -2.91 -2.75 -13.45
C SER A 491 -4.27 -2.83 -14.16
N GLY A 492 -4.28 -2.87 -15.49
CA GLY A 492 -5.49 -2.77 -16.31
C GLY A 492 -6.03 -1.34 -16.51
N SER A 493 -5.58 -0.34 -15.74
CA SER A 493 -6.17 1.01 -15.78
C SER A 493 -6.00 1.74 -17.12
N CYS A 494 -4.82 1.68 -17.74
CA CYS A 494 -4.60 2.28 -19.05
C CYS A 494 -5.38 1.55 -20.15
N GLN A 495 -5.56 0.23 -20.02
CA GLN A 495 -6.35 -0.57 -20.94
C GLN A 495 -7.83 -0.16 -20.88
N SER A 496 -8.42 -0.13 -19.68
CA SER A 496 -9.83 0.29 -19.53
C SER A 496 -10.06 1.72 -20.00
N PHE A 497 -9.10 2.63 -19.78
CA PHE A 497 -9.19 3.99 -20.31
C PHE A 497 -9.09 4.02 -21.84
N ALA A 498 -8.22 3.20 -22.44
CA ALA A 498 -8.13 3.08 -23.89
C ALA A 498 -9.43 2.53 -24.52
N GLU A 499 -10.05 1.52 -23.89
CA GLU A 499 -11.32 0.94 -24.33
C GLU A 499 -12.49 1.91 -24.18
N ALA A 500 -12.54 2.66 -23.06
CA ALA A 500 -13.52 3.72 -22.84
C ALA A 500 -13.36 4.85 -23.88
N LEU A 501 -12.13 5.34 -24.08
CA LEU A 501 -11.84 6.36 -25.06
C LEU A 501 -12.20 5.90 -26.48
N ALA A 502 -11.92 4.65 -26.84
CA ALA A 502 -12.30 4.08 -28.13
C ALA A 502 -13.82 4.11 -28.37
N SER A 503 -14.61 3.99 -27.30
CA SER A 503 -16.07 4.09 -27.35
C SER A 503 -16.56 5.54 -27.44
N GLU A 504 -15.87 6.48 -26.77
CA GLU A 504 -16.23 7.90 -26.76
C GLU A 504 -15.84 8.64 -28.05
N VAL A 505 -14.74 8.26 -28.71
CA VAL A 505 -14.28 8.94 -29.95
C VAL A 505 -15.25 8.77 -31.12
N LEU A 506 -16.18 7.81 -31.05
CA LEU A 506 -17.30 7.69 -32.00
C LEU A 506 -18.22 8.92 -31.99
N LEU A 507 -18.28 9.65 -30.88
CA LEU A 507 -19.02 10.92 -30.77
C LEU A 507 -18.30 12.09 -31.44
N TYR A 508 -17.05 11.90 -31.85
CA TYR A 508 -16.18 12.89 -32.47
C TYR A 508 -15.80 12.47 -33.90
N ASP A 509 -16.63 11.68 -34.57
CA ASP A 509 -16.44 11.19 -35.94
C ASP A 509 -15.16 10.33 -36.17
N TYR A 510 -14.65 9.69 -35.13
CA TYR A 510 -13.52 8.76 -35.20
C TYR A 510 -13.94 7.31 -34.93
N ASN A 511 -13.27 6.37 -35.61
CA ASN A 511 -13.31 4.94 -35.31
C ASN A 511 -11.92 4.46 -34.86
N ALA A 512 -11.81 4.11 -33.57
CA ALA A 512 -10.54 3.71 -32.96
C ALA A 512 -10.34 2.19 -32.93
N THR A 513 -9.12 1.75 -33.27
CA THR A 513 -8.64 0.40 -32.96
C THR A 513 -7.76 0.46 -31.71
N VAL A 514 -7.94 -0.48 -30.77
CA VAL A 514 -7.16 -0.55 -29.53
C VAL A 514 -6.15 -1.68 -29.61
N ALA A 515 -4.89 -1.42 -29.26
CA ALA A 515 -3.82 -2.41 -29.24
C ALA A 515 -2.80 -2.15 -28.12
N THR A 516 -1.97 -3.14 -27.77
CA THR A 516 -0.87 -2.92 -26.82
C THR A 516 0.29 -2.19 -27.51
N LEU A 517 1.13 -1.53 -26.72
CA LEU A 517 2.35 -0.90 -27.24
C LEU A 517 3.25 -1.92 -27.93
N ASP A 518 3.53 -3.05 -27.29
CA ASP A 518 4.41 -4.08 -27.86
C ASP A 518 3.86 -4.71 -29.16
N SER A 519 2.54 -4.88 -29.28
CA SER A 519 1.96 -5.46 -30.51
C SER A 519 2.01 -4.51 -31.71
N SER A 520 2.34 -3.23 -31.52
CA SER A 520 2.36 -2.21 -32.57
C SER A 520 3.73 -2.01 -33.23
N ILE A 521 4.77 -2.67 -32.72
CA ILE A 521 6.14 -2.55 -33.23
C ILE A 521 6.18 -2.95 -34.72
N GLY A 522 6.76 -2.09 -35.56
CA GLY A 522 6.85 -2.29 -37.00
C GLY A 522 5.56 -2.05 -37.80
N HIS A 523 4.43 -1.75 -37.12
CA HIS A 523 3.11 -1.60 -37.74
C HIS A 523 2.44 -0.26 -37.40
N LEU A 524 3.23 0.75 -37.03
CA LEU A 524 2.70 2.08 -36.69
C LEU A 524 2.23 2.82 -37.96
N PRO A 525 0.95 3.19 -38.06
CA PRO A 525 0.42 3.88 -39.23
C PRO A 525 0.89 5.33 -39.30
N ASN A 526 1.15 5.82 -40.51
CA ASN A 526 1.47 7.23 -40.78
C ASN A 526 0.28 8.02 -41.36
N ASP A 527 -0.82 7.34 -41.69
CA ASP A 527 -2.00 7.89 -42.35
C ASP A 527 -3.10 8.36 -41.37
N ARG A 528 -2.95 8.08 -40.07
CA ARG A 528 -3.96 8.35 -39.04
C ARG A 528 -3.35 8.75 -37.69
N PRO A 529 -4.11 9.44 -36.81
CA PRO A 529 -3.63 9.80 -35.48
C PRO A 529 -3.47 8.58 -34.57
N ILE A 530 -2.47 8.65 -33.69
CA ILE A 530 -2.17 7.64 -32.67
C ILE A 530 -2.25 8.27 -31.27
N ILE A 531 -3.06 7.70 -30.39
CA ILE A 531 -3.09 8.07 -28.97
C ILE A 531 -2.39 6.97 -28.18
N ILE A 532 -1.39 7.33 -27.38
CA ILE A 532 -0.65 6.41 -26.53
C ILE A 532 -1.05 6.65 -25.08
N ILE A 533 -1.62 5.65 -24.42
CA ILE A 533 -2.04 5.69 -23.02
C ILE A 533 -1.17 4.73 -22.23
N THR A 534 -0.24 5.24 -21.43
CA THR A 534 0.69 4.38 -20.70
C THR A 534 0.98 4.91 -19.31
N ALA A 535 1.49 4.04 -18.45
CA ALA A 535 1.88 4.38 -17.09
C ALA A 535 3.34 3.98 -16.85
N SER A 536 3.90 4.49 -15.75
CA SER A 536 5.18 4.02 -15.23
C SER A 536 4.94 3.15 -14.01
N TYR A 537 5.52 1.96 -13.98
CA TYR A 537 5.53 1.09 -12.81
C TYR A 537 6.94 1.13 -12.22
N GLU A 538 7.10 1.80 -11.08
CA GLU A 538 8.40 2.01 -10.43
C GLU A 538 9.46 2.63 -11.36
N GLY A 539 9.00 3.51 -12.26
CA GLY A 539 9.87 4.18 -13.23
C GLY A 539 10.35 3.27 -14.36
N LYS A 540 9.75 2.08 -14.52
CA LYS A 540 9.97 1.12 -15.62
C LYS A 540 8.71 1.02 -16.48
N PRO A 541 8.84 0.63 -17.76
CA PRO A 541 7.69 0.45 -18.63
C PRO A 541 6.82 -0.71 -18.18
N CYS A 542 5.53 -0.64 -18.53
CA CYS A 542 4.59 -1.75 -18.40
C CYS A 542 5.10 -2.99 -19.13
N GLU A 543 4.71 -4.18 -18.69
CA GLU A 543 5.13 -5.45 -19.29
C GLU A 543 4.84 -5.48 -20.79
N ASN A 544 3.66 -5.04 -21.20
CA ASN A 544 3.22 -4.95 -22.60
C ASN A 544 3.69 -3.66 -23.33
N ALA A 545 4.68 -2.97 -22.79
CA ALA A 545 5.34 -1.80 -23.37
C ALA A 545 6.87 -1.90 -23.36
N LYS A 546 7.45 -2.96 -22.79
CA LYS A 546 8.91 -3.12 -22.65
C LYS A 546 9.59 -3.20 -24.00
N GLN A 547 9.04 -4.01 -24.91
CA GLN A 547 9.62 -4.20 -26.24
C GLN A 547 9.51 -2.91 -27.07
N PHE A 548 8.40 -2.17 -26.91
CA PHE A 548 8.21 -0.90 -27.59
C PHE A 548 9.20 0.17 -27.11
N VAL A 549 9.45 0.25 -25.81
CA VAL A 549 10.48 1.15 -25.25
C VAL A 549 11.88 0.77 -25.74
N ALA A 550 12.22 -0.52 -25.75
CA ALA A 550 13.49 -0.99 -26.32
C ALA A 550 13.60 -0.73 -27.82
N TYR A 551 12.50 -0.83 -28.57
CA TYR A 551 12.45 -0.46 -29.99
C TYR A 551 12.75 1.03 -30.18
N LEU A 552 12.18 1.92 -29.36
CA LEU A 552 12.46 3.36 -29.42
C LEU A 552 13.93 3.71 -29.12
N GLU A 553 14.61 2.95 -28.25
CA GLU A 553 16.05 3.11 -27.97
C GLU A 553 16.92 2.91 -29.22
N THR A 554 16.46 2.11 -30.19
CA THR A 554 17.16 1.92 -31.47
C THR A 554 17.10 3.14 -32.40
N LYS A 555 16.37 4.20 -32.00
CA LYS A 555 16.12 5.43 -32.77
C LYS A 555 15.55 5.14 -34.16
N PRO A 556 14.39 4.46 -34.23
CA PRO A 556 13.72 4.22 -35.50
C PRO A 556 13.34 5.54 -36.16
N LYS A 557 13.16 5.55 -37.48
CA LYS A 557 12.56 6.68 -38.18
C LYS A 557 11.04 6.53 -38.15
N LEU A 558 10.33 7.44 -37.50
CA LEU A 558 8.88 7.44 -37.33
C LEU A 558 8.28 8.68 -37.99
N GLU A 559 7.34 8.50 -38.93
CA GLU A 559 6.61 9.59 -39.58
C GLU A 559 5.12 9.55 -39.18
N ILE A 560 4.86 9.59 -37.87
CA ILE A 560 3.52 9.40 -37.29
C ILE A 560 3.00 10.69 -36.63
N ASN A 561 1.68 10.85 -36.57
CA ASN A 561 1.03 11.89 -35.76
C ASN A 561 0.57 11.26 -34.44
N TYR A 562 1.02 11.77 -33.30
CA TYR A 562 0.78 11.12 -32.01
C TYR A 562 0.48 12.09 -30.86
N ALA A 563 -0.20 11.58 -29.84
CA ALA A 563 -0.33 12.20 -28.53
C ALA A 563 -0.07 11.14 -27.45
N VAL A 564 0.55 11.54 -26.33
CA VAL A 564 0.81 10.66 -25.19
C VAL A 564 0.02 11.14 -23.98
N PHE A 565 -0.79 10.25 -23.42
CA PHE A 565 -1.46 10.41 -22.14
C PHE A 565 -0.76 9.54 -21.10
N GLY A 566 -0.04 10.18 -20.17
CA GLY A 566 0.62 9.50 -19.07
C GLY A 566 -0.31 9.30 -17.89
N ALA A 567 -0.72 8.07 -17.63
CA ALA A 567 -1.48 7.70 -16.44
C ALA A 567 -0.54 7.41 -15.27
N GLY A 568 -0.92 7.84 -14.06
CA GLY A 568 -0.17 7.54 -12.86
C GLY A 568 -0.66 8.32 -11.65
N HIS A 569 -0.21 7.93 -10.47
CA HIS A 569 -0.62 8.56 -9.22
C HIS A 569 0.42 9.57 -8.74
N HIS A 570 0.00 10.79 -8.43
CA HIS A 570 0.90 11.92 -8.13
C HIS A 570 1.78 11.67 -6.90
N ASP A 571 1.35 10.82 -5.97
CA ASP A 571 2.19 10.44 -4.84
C ASP A 571 3.52 9.73 -5.22
N TRP A 572 3.69 9.27 -6.47
CA TRP A 572 4.95 8.73 -6.98
C TRP A 572 5.66 9.78 -7.84
N VAL A 573 5.87 10.96 -7.27
CA VAL A 573 6.36 12.19 -7.92
C VAL A 573 7.49 11.92 -8.91
N ASP A 574 8.49 11.13 -8.53
CA ASP A 574 9.70 10.89 -9.33
C ASP A 574 9.53 9.87 -10.46
N THR A 575 8.52 9.01 -10.36
CA THR A 575 8.42 7.84 -11.24
C THR A 575 7.18 7.84 -12.11
N TYR A 576 6.05 8.42 -11.69
CA TYR A 576 4.75 8.16 -12.33
C TYR A 576 4.68 8.57 -13.82
N GLN A 577 5.38 9.64 -14.22
CA GLN A 577 5.45 10.10 -15.62
C GLN A 577 6.73 9.70 -16.37
N LYS A 578 7.65 8.95 -15.75
CA LYS A 578 8.97 8.68 -16.34
C LYS A 578 8.88 7.99 -17.71
N ILE A 579 8.04 6.98 -17.87
CA ILE A 579 7.87 6.23 -19.12
C ILE A 579 6.99 6.96 -20.14
N PRO A 580 5.82 7.53 -19.78
CA PRO A 580 5.07 8.38 -20.70
C PRO A 580 5.92 9.50 -21.31
N THR A 581 6.67 10.24 -20.47
CA THR A 581 7.57 11.30 -20.94
C THR A 581 8.68 10.75 -21.83
N TYR A 582 9.29 9.62 -21.44
CA TYR A 582 10.33 8.98 -22.26
C TYR A 582 9.82 8.58 -23.65
N ILE A 583 8.65 7.93 -23.73
CA ILE A 583 8.04 7.53 -25.01
C ILE A 583 7.75 8.77 -25.86
N ASP A 584 7.19 9.81 -25.25
CA ASP A 584 6.89 11.05 -25.95
C ASP A 584 8.13 11.71 -26.55
N GLU A 585 9.20 11.83 -25.76
CA GLU A 585 10.48 12.40 -26.20
C GLU A 585 11.13 11.56 -27.31
N MET A 586 11.14 10.24 -27.18
CA MET A 586 11.76 9.34 -28.15
C MET A 586 11.01 9.30 -29.47
N ILE A 587 9.68 9.31 -29.47
CA ILE A 587 8.91 9.40 -30.71
C ILE A 587 9.16 10.75 -31.40
N GLY A 588 9.25 11.84 -30.64
CA GLY A 588 9.58 13.16 -31.18
C GLY A 588 10.97 13.19 -31.84
N GLN A 589 11.98 12.62 -31.18
CA GLN A 589 13.34 12.51 -31.72
C GLN A 589 13.41 11.59 -32.96
N ALA A 590 12.54 10.59 -33.04
CA ALA A 590 12.40 9.68 -34.18
C ALA A 590 11.74 10.32 -35.42
N GLY A 591 11.21 11.54 -35.32
CA GLY A 591 10.55 12.27 -36.41
C GLY A 591 9.03 12.36 -36.31
N GLY A 592 8.43 11.83 -35.23
CA GLY A 592 7.00 11.91 -34.98
C GLY A 592 6.53 13.34 -34.72
N LYS A 593 5.32 13.65 -35.15
CA LYS A 593 4.68 14.95 -34.96
C LYS A 593 3.70 14.90 -33.79
N ARG A 594 4.08 15.56 -32.69
CA ARG A 594 3.24 15.69 -31.50
C ARG A 594 1.99 16.52 -31.79
N LYS A 595 0.83 16.03 -31.41
CA LYS A 595 -0.45 16.75 -31.43
C LYS A 595 -0.91 16.99 -29.99
N MET A 596 -1.41 18.18 -29.71
CA MET A 596 -2.10 18.45 -28.45
C MET A 596 -3.44 17.69 -28.46
N LEU A 597 -3.85 17.11 -27.33
CA LEU A 597 -5.13 16.39 -27.21
C LEU A 597 -6.36 17.26 -27.56
N ASN A 598 -6.25 18.59 -27.51
CA ASN A 598 -7.32 19.52 -27.93
C ASN A 598 -7.32 19.82 -29.45
N ASN A 599 -6.29 19.37 -30.18
CA ASN A 599 -6.11 19.55 -31.61
C ASN A 599 -6.22 18.22 -32.39
N LEU A 600 -6.59 17.15 -31.68
CA LEU A 600 -7.09 15.87 -32.17
C LEU A 600 -8.59 15.85 -31.88
#